data_AF-A0A7F8R3I0-F1
#
_entry.id   AF-A0A7F8R3I0-F1
#
_cell.length_a   1.000
_cell.length_b   1.000
_cell.length_c   1.000
_cell.angle_alpha   90.00
_cell.angle_beta   90.00
_cell.angle_gamma   90.00
#
_symmetry.space_group_name_H-M   'P 1'
#
loop_
_entity.id
_entity.type
_entity.pdbx_description
1 polymer ?
#
loop_
_entity_poly.entity_id
_entity_poly.type
_entity_poly.pdbx_seq_one_letter_code
_entity_poly.pdbx_strand_id
1 'polypeptide(L)'
;MNDRNSRRRTQPPEAASPTVALMNGVRAQLHMALERNSWLQKRIEDLEEERDFLRCQLDKFISSARIDAEDHCRVKPGPRRVEGDGRGGAGGEASDPESAASSISGASEEGSTMERKRQKQKGGAGRRRFGKPKARERQRVKDADGVLCRYKKILGTFQKLKSMSRAFEHHRVDRNTVALTTPIAELLIVAPEKLAEVGEFDPSKERLLEYSRRCFLALDDETLKKVQALKKSKLLLPITYRFKR
;
A
#
# COMPACT_ATOMS: atom_id res chain seq x y z
N MET A 1 8.66 -27.20 91.86
CA MET A 1 8.24 -27.90 90.62
C MET A 1 7.54 -26.89 89.72
N ASN A 2 8.20 -26.54 88.62
CA ASN A 2 7.78 -25.85 87.39
C ASN A 2 6.46 -25.05 87.36
N ASP A 3 6.60 -23.73 87.25
CA ASP A 3 5.64 -22.84 86.59
C ASP A 3 5.32 -23.29 85.14
N ARG A 4 4.04 -23.45 84.82
CA ARG A 4 3.57 -23.56 83.41
C ARG A 4 3.03 -22.23 82.92
N ASN A 5 3.94 -21.42 82.40
CA ASN A 5 3.65 -20.16 81.72
C ASN A 5 2.76 -20.39 80.46
N SER A 6 1.53 -19.89 80.51
CA SER A 6 0.56 -19.99 79.40
C SER A 6 0.85 -18.95 78.31
N ARG A 7 1.92 -19.18 77.53
CA ARG A 7 2.24 -18.36 76.35
C ARG A 7 1.33 -18.73 75.19
N ARG A 8 0.27 -17.94 74.97
CA ARG A 8 -0.38 -17.86 73.65
C ARG A 8 0.68 -17.45 72.62
N ARG A 9 1.09 -18.38 71.75
CA ARG A 9 1.83 -18.04 70.53
C ARG A 9 0.87 -17.31 69.59
N THR A 10 0.96 -15.99 69.52
CA THR A 10 0.53 -15.25 68.34
C THR A 10 1.39 -15.72 67.16
N GLN A 11 0.78 -16.36 66.17
CA GLN A 11 1.44 -16.60 64.89
C GLN A 11 1.64 -15.24 64.20
N PRO A 12 2.85 -14.92 63.70
CA PRO A 12 3.00 -13.82 62.75
C PRO A 12 2.32 -14.20 61.43
N PRO A 13 1.82 -13.24 60.63
CA PRO A 13 1.28 -13.53 59.32
C PRO A 13 2.37 -14.17 58.43
N GLU A 14 2.06 -15.25 57.73
CA GLU A 14 2.99 -15.85 56.77
C GLU A 14 3.39 -14.81 55.72
N ALA A 15 4.64 -14.34 55.79
CA ALA A 15 5.24 -13.59 54.71
C ALA A 15 5.34 -14.52 53.50
N ALA A 16 4.50 -14.30 52.50
CA ALA A 16 4.40 -15.16 51.32
C ALA A 16 5.79 -15.38 50.71
N SER A 17 6.19 -16.66 50.62
CA SER A 17 7.50 -17.07 50.10
C SER A 17 7.82 -16.36 48.79
N PRO A 18 9.08 -15.93 48.53
CA PRO A 18 9.44 -15.15 47.34
C PRO A 18 9.02 -15.82 46.02
N THR A 19 8.99 -17.16 45.98
CA THR A 19 8.49 -17.94 44.84
C THR A 19 6.97 -17.72 44.61
N VAL A 20 6.18 -17.61 45.67
CA VAL A 20 4.73 -17.33 45.60
C VAL A 20 4.47 -15.90 45.13
N ALA A 21 5.25 -14.93 45.61
CA ALA A 21 5.17 -13.55 45.12
C ALA A 21 5.47 -13.46 43.62
N LEU A 22 6.51 -14.15 43.15
CA LEU A 22 6.84 -14.24 41.71
C LEU A 22 5.71 -14.89 40.90
N MET A 23 5.16 -16.03 41.35
CA MET A 23 4.04 -16.69 40.68
C MET A 23 2.80 -15.79 40.58
N ASN A 24 2.50 -15.03 41.63
CA ASN A 24 1.38 -14.08 41.63
C ASN A 24 1.62 -12.92 40.64
N GLY A 25 2.85 -12.41 40.55
CA GLY A 25 3.23 -11.43 39.53
C GLY A 25 3.07 -11.94 38.10
N VAL A 26 3.48 -13.18 37.82
CA VAL A 26 3.29 -13.82 36.50
C VAL A 26 1.80 -14.03 36.19
N ARG A 27 0.99 -14.48 37.16
CA ARG A 27 -0.46 -14.62 37.01
C ARG A 27 -1.15 -13.30 36.71
N ALA A 28 -0.78 -12.22 37.41
CA ALA A 28 -1.31 -10.88 37.15
C ALA A 28 -0.92 -10.37 35.75
N GLN A 29 0.33 -10.57 35.31
CA GLN A 29 0.75 -10.22 33.95
C GLN A 29 -0.01 -11.01 32.88
N LEU A 30 -0.27 -12.30 33.12
CA LEU A 30 -1.08 -13.14 32.22
C LEU A 30 -2.53 -12.65 32.13
N HIS A 31 -3.18 -12.33 33.26
CA HIS A 31 -4.53 -11.76 33.28
C HIS A 31 -4.62 -10.47 32.45
N MET A 32 -3.74 -9.51 32.74
CA MET A 32 -3.64 -8.25 32.01
C MET A 32 -3.31 -8.46 30.52
N ALA A 33 -2.60 -9.53 30.15
CA ALA A 33 -2.32 -9.86 28.76
C ALA A 33 -3.55 -10.44 28.05
N LEU A 34 -4.34 -11.28 28.72
CA LEU A 34 -5.59 -11.85 28.21
C LEU A 34 -6.66 -10.77 28.00
N GLU A 35 -6.82 -9.85 28.96
CA GLU A 35 -7.74 -8.72 28.83
C GLU A 35 -7.38 -7.81 27.64
N ARG A 36 -6.10 -7.46 27.49
CA ARG A 36 -5.62 -6.71 26.31
C ARG A 36 -5.83 -7.49 25.02
N ASN A 37 -5.69 -8.82 25.03
CA ASN A 37 -5.90 -9.64 23.84
C ASN A 37 -7.38 -9.66 23.43
N SER A 38 -8.29 -9.82 24.39
CA SER A 38 -9.75 -9.75 24.16
C SER A 38 -10.17 -8.37 23.64
N TRP A 39 -9.64 -7.28 24.21
CA TRP A 39 -9.90 -5.93 23.71
C TRP A 39 -9.39 -5.72 22.28
N LEU A 40 -8.19 -6.21 21.96
CA LEU A 40 -7.65 -6.16 20.60
C LEU A 40 -8.45 -7.01 19.61
N GLN A 41 -8.98 -8.16 20.03
CA GLN A 41 -9.84 -9.00 19.20
C GLN A 41 -11.14 -8.27 18.83
N LYS A 42 -11.85 -7.70 19.82
CA LYS A 42 -13.03 -6.86 19.56
C LYS A 42 -12.70 -5.69 18.63
N ARG A 43 -11.57 -5.01 18.85
CA ARG A 43 -11.18 -3.89 18.00
C ARG A 43 -10.80 -4.30 16.57
N ILE A 44 -10.37 -5.55 16.35
CA ILE A 44 -10.19 -6.11 15.01
C ILE A 44 -11.55 -6.38 14.38
N GLU A 45 -12.45 -7.03 15.10
CA GLU A 45 -13.83 -7.33 14.66
C GLU A 45 -14.57 -6.05 14.21
N ASP A 46 -14.60 -4.99 15.04
CA ASP A 46 -15.16 -3.68 14.67
C ASP A 46 -14.61 -3.15 13.33
N LEU A 47 -13.29 -3.27 13.13
CA LEU A 47 -12.58 -2.75 11.95
C LEU A 47 -12.80 -3.64 10.71
N GLU A 48 -13.08 -4.92 10.90
CA GLU A 48 -13.46 -5.83 9.83
C GLU A 48 -14.92 -5.59 9.39
N GLU A 49 -15.83 -5.33 10.33
CA GLU A 49 -17.20 -4.88 10.05
C GLU A 49 -17.21 -3.54 9.30
N GLU A 50 -16.50 -2.51 9.79
CA GLU A 50 -16.36 -1.22 9.10
C GLU A 50 -15.83 -1.40 7.65
N ARG A 51 -14.81 -2.25 7.47
CA ARG A 51 -14.23 -2.57 6.16
C ARG A 51 -15.24 -3.23 5.23
N ASP A 52 -15.99 -4.21 5.72
CA ASP A 52 -16.90 -4.99 4.88
C ASP A 52 -18.20 -4.23 4.58
N PHE A 53 -18.64 -3.36 5.49
CA PHE A 53 -19.66 -2.34 5.23
C PHE A 53 -19.24 -1.38 4.10
N LEU A 54 -18.00 -0.86 4.13
CA LEU A 54 -17.48 0.01 3.08
C LEU A 54 -17.32 -0.72 1.73
N ARG A 55 -16.94 -2.00 1.74
CA ARG A 55 -16.92 -2.84 0.53
C ARG A 55 -18.33 -3.04 -0.04
N CYS A 56 -19.31 -3.33 0.81
CA CYS A 56 -20.71 -3.49 0.41
C CYS A 56 -21.30 -2.20 -0.19
N GLN A 57 -20.99 -1.03 0.38
CA GLN A 57 -21.36 0.26 -0.23
C GLN A 57 -20.69 0.48 -1.59
N LEU A 58 -19.40 0.19 -1.71
CA LEU A 58 -18.67 0.33 -2.97
C LEU A 58 -19.19 -0.62 -4.05
N ASP A 59 -19.51 -1.86 -3.70
CA ASP A 59 -20.05 -2.85 -4.61
C ASP A 59 -21.46 -2.48 -5.12
N LYS A 60 -22.32 -1.96 -4.23
CA LYS A 60 -23.62 -1.36 -4.61
C LYS A 60 -23.46 -0.19 -5.58
N PHE A 61 -22.50 0.71 -5.31
CA PHE A 61 -22.23 1.85 -6.19
C PHE A 61 -21.70 1.41 -7.57
N ILE A 62 -20.77 0.45 -7.62
CA ILE A 62 -20.25 -0.12 -8.87
C ILE A 62 -21.35 -0.84 -9.64
N SER A 63 -22.22 -1.58 -8.95
CA SER A 63 -23.32 -2.33 -9.57
C SER A 63 -24.36 -1.39 -10.19
N SER A 64 -24.76 -0.33 -9.47
CA SER A 64 -25.65 0.71 -10.01
C SER A 64 -25.05 1.35 -11.27
N ALA A 65 -23.79 1.80 -11.19
CA ALA A 65 -23.11 2.46 -12.30
C ALA A 65 -22.85 1.57 -13.53
N ARG A 66 -22.95 0.23 -13.37
CA ARG A 66 -22.92 -0.72 -14.49
C ARG A 66 -24.29 -0.92 -15.12
N ILE A 67 -25.36 -0.97 -14.33
CA ILE A 67 -26.74 -1.05 -14.84
C ILE A 67 -27.04 0.21 -15.68
N ASP A 68 -26.66 1.39 -15.18
CA ASP A 68 -26.78 2.65 -15.91
C ASP A 68 -26.03 2.66 -17.26
N ALA A 69 -24.95 1.87 -17.42
CA ALA A 69 -24.19 1.80 -18.66
C ALA A 69 -24.81 0.84 -19.70
N GLU A 70 -25.48 -0.22 -19.26
CA GLU A 70 -26.04 -1.27 -20.12
C GLU A 70 -27.42 -0.88 -20.69
N ASP A 71 -28.27 -0.18 -19.92
CA ASP A 71 -29.61 0.25 -20.36
C ASP A 71 -29.57 1.26 -21.53
N HIS A 72 -28.48 2.01 -21.69
CA HIS A 72 -28.31 2.98 -22.78
C HIS A 72 -28.06 2.34 -24.16
N CYS A 73 -27.92 1.02 -24.26
CA CYS A 73 -27.72 0.32 -25.53
C CYS A 73 -29.01 -0.20 -26.20
N ARG A 74 -30.21 -0.03 -25.60
CA ARG A 74 -31.44 -0.71 -26.06
C ARG A 74 -32.61 0.15 -26.55
N VAL A 75 -32.35 1.35 -27.11
CA VAL A 75 -33.37 2.12 -27.85
C VAL A 75 -32.85 2.61 -29.21
N LYS A 76 -33.34 2.00 -30.30
CA LYS A 76 -33.27 2.54 -31.68
C LYS A 76 -34.48 3.45 -31.96
N PRO A 77 -34.39 4.37 -32.94
CA PRO A 77 -34.98 4.08 -34.26
C PRO A 77 -34.09 4.45 -35.48
N GLY A 78 -34.40 3.88 -36.65
CA GLY A 78 -33.83 4.30 -37.96
C GLY A 78 -34.64 5.46 -38.60
N PRO A 79 -34.71 5.63 -39.94
CA PRO A 79 -34.16 4.79 -41.03
C PRO A 79 -33.48 5.56 -42.21
N ARG A 80 -32.80 4.84 -43.14
CA ARG A 80 -32.83 5.02 -44.61
C ARG A 80 -31.99 3.94 -45.35
N ARG A 81 -32.21 3.81 -46.67
CA ARG A 81 -31.94 2.62 -47.52
C ARG A 81 -30.62 2.63 -48.32
N VAL A 82 -30.33 1.44 -48.88
CA VAL A 82 -29.58 1.05 -50.12
C VAL A 82 -28.47 0.05 -49.73
N GLU A 83 -28.64 -1.29 -49.80
CA GLU A 83 -28.94 -2.24 -50.90
C GLU A 83 -27.65 -2.93 -51.42
N GLY A 84 -27.73 -4.26 -51.70
CA GLY A 84 -26.58 -5.17 -51.93
C GLY A 84 -26.36 -6.14 -50.76
N ASP A 85 -27.11 -7.24 -50.58
CA ASP A 85 -27.26 -8.47 -51.41
C ASP A 85 -26.20 -9.55 -51.10
N GLY A 86 -26.64 -10.81 -50.98
CA GLY A 86 -25.77 -12.01 -51.04
C GLY A 86 -25.69 -12.94 -49.82
N ARG A 87 -26.66 -13.86 -49.66
CA ARG A 87 -26.58 -15.19 -48.97
C ARG A 87 -26.45 -15.13 -47.42
N GLY A 88 -27.29 -15.73 -46.58
CA GLY A 88 -28.12 -16.95 -46.69
C GLY A 88 -27.43 -18.12 -45.97
N GLY A 89 -28.01 -18.88 -45.03
CA GLY A 89 -29.33 -18.81 -44.38
C GLY A 89 -29.53 -20.03 -43.43
N ALA A 90 -30.51 -19.97 -42.51
CA ALA A 90 -30.88 -21.02 -41.52
C ALA A 90 -29.80 -21.44 -40.49
N GLY A 91 -30.13 -21.86 -39.26
CA GLY A 91 -31.42 -21.92 -38.58
C GLY A 91 -31.43 -23.03 -37.50
N GLY A 92 -31.84 -22.70 -36.26
CA GLY A 92 -31.96 -23.66 -35.15
C GLY A 92 -30.63 -24.17 -34.55
N GLU A 93 -30.58 -24.80 -33.38
CA GLU A 93 -31.51 -24.86 -32.24
C GLU A 93 -30.71 -25.20 -30.95
N ALA A 94 -31.38 -25.11 -29.81
CA ALA A 94 -31.05 -25.53 -28.44
C ALA A 94 -29.85 -26.50 -28.16
N SER A 95 -29.22 -26.28 -26.98
CA SER A 95 -28.89 -27.30 -25.93
C SER A 95 -27.48 -27.14 -25.31
N ASP A 96 -27.44 -26.71 -24.04
CA ASP A 96 -26.50 -27.27 -23.04
C ASP A 96 -26.84 -28.77 -22.84
N PRO A 97 -25.88 -29.66 -22.53
CA PRO A 97 -25.63 -29.94 -21.10
C PRO A 97 -24.20 -30.37 -20.70
N GLU A 98 -23.83 -29.99 -19.47
CA GLU A 98 -23.23 -30.78 -18.36
C GLU A 98 -22.20 -31.91 -18.61
N SER A 99 -21.37 -32.10 -17.56
CA SER A 99 -20.49 -33.26 -17.29
C SER A 99 -19.11 -33.26 -17.99
N ALA A 100 -18.07 -33.92 -17.47
CA ALA A 100 -18.04 -34.89 -16.37
C ALA A 100 -16.83 -34.72 -15.44
N ALA A 101 -17.02 -35.09 -14.17
CA ALA A 101 -15.93 -35.43 -13.26
C ALA A 101 -15.38 -36.83 -13.59
N SER A 102 -14.12 -37.11 -13.18
CA SER A 102 -13.69 -38.46 -12.80
C SER A 102 -12.42 -38.43 -11.96
N SER A 103 -12.55 -38.82 -10.70
CA SER A 103 -11.49 -39.46 -9.92
C SER A 103 -11.56 -40.98 -10.15
N ILE A 104 -10.46 -41.72 -10.01
CA ILE A 104 -10.29 -42.85 -9.06
C ILE A 104 -8.91 -43.54 -9.23
N SER A 105 -8.36 -44.02 -8.11
CA SER A 105 -7.60 -45.29 -7.86
C SER A 105 -6.54 -45.85 -8.83
N GLY A 106 -5.52 -46.60 -8.40
CA GLY A 106 -5.11 -46.95 -7.03
C GLY A 106 -4.16 -48.18 -6.97
N ALA A 107 -3.37 -48.26 -5.89
CA ALA A 107 -2.72 -49.43 -5.28
C ALA A 107 -1.61 -50.26 -6.02
N SER A 108 -0.44 -50.25 -5.36
CA SER A 108 0.35 -51.41 -4.90
C SER A 108 1.37 -52.18 -5.77
N GLU A 109 2.64 -52.09 -5.30
CA GLU A 109 3.72 -53.11 -5.23
C GLU A 109 4.28 -53.73 -6.54
N GLU A 110 5.52 -54.26 -6.63
CA GLU A 110 6.70 -54.28 -5.75
C GLU A 110 7.98 -54.36 -6.63
N GLY A 111 9.16 -54.09 -6.06
CA GLY A 111 10.32 -54.95 -6.26
C GLY A 111 11.20 -54.69 -7.50
N SER A 112 12.21 -53.82 -7.37
CA SER A 112 13.54 -54.09 -7.95
C SER A 112 14.64 -53.17 -7.41
N THR A 113 15.80 -53.76 -7.16
CA THR A 113 17.05 -53.12 -6.70
C THR A 113 17.79 -52.42 -7.83
N MET A 114 18.14 -51.14 -7.68
CA MET A 114 19.29 -50.50 -8.37
C MET A 114 19.83 -49.30 -7.56
N GLU A 115 21.13 -49.35 -7.25
CA GLU A 115 21.94 -48.31 -6.61
C GLU A 115 21.92 -46.94 -7.34
N ARG A 116 21.40 -45.86 -6.73
CA ARG A 116 21.83 -44.46 -7.02
C ARG A 116 21.80 -43.52 -5.80
N LYS A 117 22.99 -43.32 -5.23
CA LYS A 117 23.43 -42.27 -4.29
C LYS A 117 22.71 -40.92 -4.49
N ARG A 118 21.75 -40.58 -3.59
CA ARG A 118 21.13 -39.24 -3.51
C ARG A 118 21.36 -38.58 -2.15
N GLN A 119 22.06 -37.46 -2.17
CA GLN A 119 22.55 -36.76 -0.98
C GLN A 119 21.44 -35.88 -0.35
N LYS A 120 20.76 -36.44 0.66
CA LYS A 120 20.20 -35.74 1.83
C LYS A 120 19.56 -34.36 1.57
N GLN A 121 18.28 -34.36 1.19
CA GLN A 121 17.42 -33.23 1.56
C GLN A 121 17.31 -33.17 3.09
N LYS A 122 17.51 -31.99 3.69
CA LYS A 122 17.01 -31.69 5.03
C LYS A 122 16.30 -30.35 4.99
N GLY A 123 15.03 -30.36 5.42
CA GLY A 123 14.16 -29.20 5.35
C GLY A 123 14.68 -28.02 6.17
N GLY A 124 14.39 -26.83 5.67
CA GLY A 124 14.76 -25.56 6.28
C GLY A 124 14.03 -24.44 5.56
N ALA A 125 12.70 -24.45 5.65
CA ALA A 125 11.87 -23.36 5.15
C ALA A 125 12.34 -22.08 5.83
N GLY A 126 13.15 -21.29 5.12
CA GLY A 126 13.71 -20.05 5.61
C GLY A 126 12.57 -19.12 5.96
N ARG A 127 12.22 -19.09 7.25
CA ARG A 127 11.19 -18.23 7.82
C ARG A 127 11.57 -16.81 7.47
N ARG A 128 11.04 -16.32 6.34
CA ARG A 128 11.13 -14.92 5.93
C ARG A 128 10.54 -14.17 7.09
N ARG A 129 11.40 -13.61 7.94
CA ARG A 129 10.98 -12.68 8.95
C ARG A 129 10.37 -11.54 8.15
N PHE A 130 9.04 -11.48 8.12
CA PHE A 130 8.34 -10.23 7.87
C PHE A 130 8.72 -9.31 9.02
N GLY A 131 9.94 -8.76 8.92
CA GLY A 131 10.33 -7.62 9.69
C GLY A 131 9.29 -6.58 9.37
N LYS A 132 8.55 -6.17 10.42
CA LYS A 132 7.64 -5.01 10.37
C LYS A 132 8.33 -3.97 9.48
N PRO A 133 7.69 -3.46 8.41
CA PRO A 133 8.36 -2.55 7.50
C PRO A 133 8.97 -1.46 8.37
N LYS A 134 10.32 -1.41 8.38
CA LYS A 134 11.07 -0.51 9.27
C LYS A 134 10.41 0.84 9.09
N ALA A 135 9.96 1.48 10.18
CA ALA A 135 9.31 2.78 10.11
C ALA A 135 10.32 3.69 9.39
N ARG A 136 10.11 3.86 8.08
CA ARG A 136 11.11 4.41 7.19
C ARG A 136 10.95 5.89 7.39
N GLU A 137 11.72 6.37 8.36
CA GLU A 137 11.69 7.72 8.87
C GLU A 137 11.53 8.70 7.71
N ARG A 138 10.68 9.71 7.90
CA ARG A 138 10.31 10.65 6.83
C ARG A 138 11.54 11.46 6.44
N GLN A 139 12.37 10.89 5.58
CA GLN A 139 13.68 11.42 5.22
C GLN A 139 13.48 12.82 4.64
N ARG A 140 13.87 13.85 5.40
CA ARG A 140 13.90 15.20 4.88
C ARG A 140 14.96 15.25 3.78
N VAL A 141 14.53 15.71 2.61
CA VAL A 141 15.44 16.01 1.50
C VAL A 141 16.19 17.29 1.86
N LYS A 142 17.51 17.28 1.65
CA LYS A 142 18.39 18.43 1.88
C LYS A 142 18.77 19.11 0.57
N ASP A 143 18.93 18.33 -0.50
CA ASP A 143 19.63 18.75 -1.73
C ASP A 143 18.75 18.59 -2.99
N ALA A 144 19.11 19.27 -4.07
CA ALA A 144 18.40 19.26 -5.35
C ALA A 144 18.25 17.85 -5.95
N ASP A 145 19.30 17.02 -5.88
CA ASP A 145 19.24 15.61 -6.31
C ASP A 145 18.24 14.79 -5.50
N GLY A 146 18.12 15.06 -4.20
CA GLY A 146 17.13 14.44 -3.34
C GLY A 146 15.69 14.81 -3.76
N VAL A 147 15.48 16.04 -4.24
CA VAL A 147 14.21 16.49 -4.82
C VAL A 147 13.94 15.73 -6.11
N LEU A 148 14.89 15.72 -7.06
CA LEU A 148 14.72 15.09 -8.36
C LEU A 148 14.50 13.57 -8.25
N CYS A 149 15.26 12.91 -7.37
CA CYS A 149 15.12 11.48 -7.08
C CYS A 149 13.74 11.13 -6.49
N ARG A 150 13.24 11.95 -5.56
CA ARG A 150 11.88 11.83 -5.02
C ARG A 150 10.83 12.08 -6.10
N TYR A 151 10.99 13.13 -6.90
CA TYR A 151 10.05 13.52 -7.96
C TYR A 151 9.88 12.39 -8.98
N LYS A 152 11.00 11.86 -9.52
CA LYS A 152 11.01 10.72 -10.45
C LYS A 152 10.34 9.47 -9.87
N LYS A 153 10.54 9.17 -8.58
CA LYS A 153 9.86 8.06 -7.87
C LYS A 153 8.34 8.25 -7.76
N ILE A 154 7.89 9.46 -7.39
CA ILE A 154 6.46 9.77 -7.27
C ILE A 154 5.81 9.76 -8.67
N LEU A 155 6.48 10.32 -9.68
CA LEU A 155 6.06 10.29 -11.08
C LEU A 155 5.84 8.86 -11.58
N GLY A 156 6.80 7.95 -11.34
CA GLY A 156 6.65 6.54 -11.74
C GLY A 156 5.46 5.84 -11.08
N THR A 157 5.12 6.18 -9.82
CA THR A 157 3.91 5.67 -9.17
C THR A 157 2.64 6.34 -9.68
N PHE A 158 2.65 7.65 -9.96
CA PHE A 158 1.54 8.36 -10.59
C PHE A 158 1.23 7.80 -11.99
N GLN A 159 2.26 7.49 -12.79
CA GLN A 159 2.11 6.85 -14.09
C GLN A 159 1.48 5.45 -14.00
N LYS A 160 1.68 4.71 -12.89
CA LYS A 160 1.05 3.40 -12.65
C LYS A 160 -0.37 3.52 -12.10
N LEU A 161 -0.57 4.31 -11.05
CA LEU A 161 -1.84 4.39 -10.31
C LEU A 161 -2.83 5.42 -10.90
N LYS A 162 -2.39 6.28 -11.83
CA LYS A 162 -3.11 7.43 -12.41
C LYS A 162 -3.74 8.39 -11.37
N SER A 163 -3.36 8.29 -10.10
CA SER A 163 -3.90 9.05 -8.98
C SER A 163 -2.78 9.74 -8.21
N MET A 164 -2.88 11.07 -8.10
CA MET A 164 -1.93 11.88 -7.33
C MET A 164 -1.96 11.54 -5.85
N SER A 165 -3.15 11.45 -5.25
CA SER A 165 -3.33 11.14 -3.82
C SER A 165 -2.71 9.79 -3.46
N ARG A 166 -2.97 8.73 -4.25
CA ARG A 166 -2.39 7.41 -3.99
C ARG A 166 -0.87 7.37 -4.24
N ALA A 167 -0.35 8.16 -5.18
CA ALA A 167 1.10 8.27 -5.39
C ALA A 167 1.80 8.98 -4.21
N PHE A 168 1.24 10.07 -3.69
CA PHE A 168 1.76 10.76 -2.51
C PHE A 168 1.69 9.90 -1.25
N GLU A 169 0.55 9.23 -1.05
CA GLU A 169 0.34 8.29 0.05
C GLU A 169 1.35 7.12 0.01
N HIS A 170 1.54 6.49 -1.16
CA HIS A 170 2.47 5.38 -1.36
C HIS A 170 3.92 5.77 -0.98
N HIS A 171 4.34 6.98 -1.34
CA HIS A 171 5.68 7.50 -1.00
C HIS A 171 5.75 8.20 0.37
N ARG A 172 4.63 8.29 1.10
CA ARG A 172 4.49 8.95 2.40
C ARG A 172 4.96 10.42 2.41
N VAL A 173 4.77 11.13 1.30
CA VAL A 173 5.11 12.55 1.13
C VAL A 173 3.84 13.39 1.07
N ASP A 174 3.87 14.56 1.69
CA ASP A 174 2.79 15.54 1.61
C ASP A 174 2.76 16.28 0.24
N ARG A 175 1.57 16.64 -0.23
CA ARG A 175 1.35 17.31 -1.52
C ARG A 175 2.04 18.67 -1.58
N ASN A 176 1.95 19.48 -0.51
CA ASN A 176 2.56 20.81 -0.48
C ASN A 176 4.08 20.72 -0.48
N THR A 177 4.66 19.74 0.22
CA THR A 177 6.10 19.45 0.21
C THR A 177 6.62 19.18 -1.21
N VAL A 178 5.88 18.41 -2.01
CA VAL A 178 6.23 18.19 -3.42
C VAL A 178 6.02 19.46 -4.25
N ALA A 179 4.90 20.16 -4.07
CA ALA A 179 4.62 21.40 -4.80
C ALA A 179 5.73 22.45 -4.59
N LEU A 180 6.10 22.74 -3.35
CA LEU A 180 7.14 23.70 -2.94
C LEU A 180 8.50 23.44 -3.58
N THR A 181 8.81 22.18 -3.92
CA THR A 181 10.08 21.76 -4.51
C THR A 181 9.97 21.35 -5.98
N THR A 182 8.76 21.41 -6.57
CA THR A 182 8.50 21.07 -7.97
C THR A 182 9.27 21.95 -8.96
N PRO A 183 9.44 23.29 -8.76
CA PRO A 183 10.20 24.12 -9.69
C PRO A 183 11.64 23.66 -9.91
N ILE A 184 12.31 23.14 -8.88
CA ILE A 184 13.66 22.54 -8.99
C ILE A 184 13.63 21.35 -9.96
N ALA A 185 12.66 20.44 -9.80
CA ALA A 185 12.54 19.27 -10.66
C ALA A 185 12.08 19.62 -12.09
N GLU A 186 11.25 20.66 -12.26
CA GLU A 186 10.83 21.14 -13.57
C GLU A 186 11.99 21.74 -14.35
N LEU A 187 12.80 22.59 -13.72
CA LEU A 187 14.02 23.14 -14.33
C LEU A 187 15.00 22.03 -14.72
N LEU A 188 15.33 21.14 -13.78
CA LEU A 188 16.25 20.00 -13.99
C LEU A 188 15.81 19.00 -15.08
N ILE A 189 14.51 18.92 -15.40
CA ILE A 189 13.98 17.99 -16.41
C ILE A 189 13.75 18.68 -17.76
N VAL A 190 13.36 19.94 -17.78
CA VAL A 190 12.87 20.62 -18.99
C VAL A 190 13.90 21.58 -19.60
N ALA A 191 14.75 22.19 -18.77
CA ALA A 191 15.75 23.17 -19.19
C ALA A 191 17.01 23.09 -18.28
N PRO A 192 17.77 21.98 -18.30
CA PRO A 192 19.01 21.87 -17.54
C PRO A 192 20.05 22.95 -17.93
N GLU A 193 19.99 23.47 -19.15
CA GLU A 193 20.81 24.61 -19.61
C GLU A 193 20.58 25.89 -18.78
N LYS A 194 19.37 26.09 -18.26
CA LYS A 194 19.00 27.24 -17.42
C LYS A 194 19.50 27.14 -15.98
N LEU A 195 20.08 26.00 -15.57
CA LEU A 195 20.72 25.86 -14.25
C LEU A 195 21.91 26.82 -14.08
N ALA A 196 22.61 27.17 -15.18
CA ALA A 196 23.72 28.12 -15.12
C ALA A 196 23.26 29.54 -14.73
N GLU A 197 22.07 29.97 -15.17
CA GLU A 197 21.48 31.27 -14.83
C GLU A 197 21.00 31.31 -13.37
N VAL A 198 20.50 30.18 -12.86
CA VAL A 198 20.12 30.04 -11.43
C VAL A 198 21.36 29.85 -10.55
N GLY A 199 22.43 29.27 -11.06
CA GLY A 199 23.59 28.86 -10.27
C GLY A 199 23.32 27.63 -9.40
N GLU A 200 24.39 27.15 -8.77
CA GLU A 200 24.38 25.94 -7.94
C GLU A 200 23.64 26.17 -6.60
N PHE A 201 23.09 25.08 -6.05
CA PHE A 201 22.51 25.08 -4.71
C PHE A 201 23.61 24.82 -3.67
N ASP A 202 23.80 25.76 -2.74
CA ASP A 202 24.69 25.60 -1.60
C ASP A 202 23.87 25.59 -0.28
N PRO A 203 23.78 24.44 0.42
CA PRO A 203 23.01 24.31 1.65
C PRO A 203 23.58 25.11 2.85
N SER A 204 24.79 25.67 2.71
CA SER A 204 25.40 26.57 3.71
C SER A 204 25.08 28.04 3.45
N LYS A 205 24.69 28.41 2.21
CA LYS A 205 24.36 29.79 1.81
C LYS A 205 22.86 30.08 1.81
N GLU A 206 22.03 29.10 1.43
CA GLU A 206 20.58 29.28 1.31
C GLU A 206 19.79 28.02 1.72
N ARG A 207 18.49 28.17 1.93
CA ARG A 207 17.59 27.05 2.16
C ARG A 207 17.08 26.52 0.81
N LEU A 208 16.87 25.20 0.72
CA LEU A 208 16.32 24.54 -0.48
C LEU A 208 15.01 25.16 -1.02
N LEU A 209 14.22 25.81 -0.16
CA LEU A 209 13.01 26.53 -0.59
C LEU A 209 13.30 27.88 -1.25
N GLU A 210 14.33 28.60 -0.80
CA GLU A 210 14.83 29.79 -1.49
C GLU A 210 15.36 29.41 -2.87
N TYR A 211 16.18 28.35 -2.96
CA TYR A 211 16.65 27.80 -4.23
C TYR A 211 15.50 27.46 -5.19
N SER A 212 14.44 26.80 -4.68
CA SER A 212 13.23 26.50 -5.45
C SER A 212 12.53 27.76 -6.00
N ARG A 213 12.54 28.86 -5.24
CA ARG A 213 12.01 30.15 -5.68
C ARG A 213 12.89 30.78 -6.77
N ARG A 214 14.22 30.65 -6.68
CA ARG A 214 15.17 31.10 -7.72
C ARG A 214 14.98 30.29 -9.01
N CYS A 215 14.86 28.96 -8.90
CA CYS A 215 14.49 28.08 -10.03
C CYS A 215 13.18 28.51 -10.69
N PHE A 216 12.14 28.82 -9.90
CA PHE A 216 10.84 29.24 -10.44
C PHE A 216 10.89 30.57 -11.18
N LEU A 217 11.69 31.53 -10.72
CA LEU A 217 11.82 32.85 -11.36
C LEU A 217 12.62 32.81 -12.67
N ALA A 218 13.46 31.79 -12.87
CA ALA A 218 14.19 31.56 -14.12
C ALA A 218 13.44 30.69 -15.14
N LEU A 219 12.20 30.29 -14.86
CA LEU A 219 11.35 29.57 -15.82
C LEU A 219 10.68 30.55 -16.79
N ASP A 220 11.32 30.78 -17.93
CA ASP A 220 10.77 31.56 -19.05
C ASP A 220 9.43 30.99 -19.56
N ASP A 221 8.61 31.82 -20.21
CA ASP A 221 7.30 31.43 -20.76
C ASP A 221 7.38 30.27 -21.76
N GLU A 222 8.48 30.14 -22.50
CA GLU A 222 8.72 28.98 -23.38
C GLU A 222 8.93 27.69 -22.59
N THR A 223 9.73 27.75 -21.54
CA THR A 223 9.99 26.62 -20.64
C THR A 223 8.72 26.23 -19.89
N LEU A 224 7.90 27.21 -19.47
CA LEU A 224 6.57 26.96 -18.90
C LEU A 224 5.63 26.26 -19.89
N LYS A 225 5.62 26.64 -21.18
CA LYS A 225 4.86 25.92 -22.22
C LYS A 225 5.33 24.45 -22.36
N LYS A 226 6.65 24.20 -22.38
CA LYS A 226 7.23 22.84 -22.39
C LYS A 226 6.82 22.04 -21.15
N VAL A 227 6.92 22.63 -19.94
CA VAL A 227 6.46 22.03 -18.68
C VAL A 227 4.97 21.64 -18.75
N GLN A 228 4.10 22.51 -19.27
CA GLN A 228 2.67 22.21 -19.39
C GLN A 228 2.39 21.08 -20.40
N ALA A 229 3.12 21.01 -21.51
CA ALA A 229 3.02 19.89 -22.45
C ALA A 229 3.41 18.56 -21.80
N LEU A 230 4.51 18.54 -21.02
CA LEU A 230 4.97 17.35 -20.30
C LEU A 230 4.02 16.92 -19.16
N LYS A 231 3.32 17.86 -18.51
CA LYS A 231 2.24 17.54 -17.56
C LYS A 231 1.05 16.88 -18.26
N LYS A 232 0.63 17.41 -19.42
CA LYS A 232 -0.45 16.82 -20.23
C LYS A 232 -0.11 15.40 -20.70
N SER A 233 1.13 15.16 -21.14
CA SER A 233 1.60 13.82 -21.53
C SER A 233 1.97 12.89 -20.36
N LYS A 234 1.77 13.32 -19.10
CA LYS A 234 2.04 12.56 -17.87
C LYS A 234 3.54 12.20 -17.69
N LEU A 235 4.42 12.97 -18.33
CA LEU A 235 5.88 12.94 -18.15
C LEU A 235 6.36 13.88 -17.02
N LEU A 236 5.49 14.79 -16.56
CA LEU A 236 5.62 15.51 -15.30
C LEU A 236 4.37 15.29 -14.43
N LEU A 237 4.51 15.52 -13.12
CA LEU A 237 3.38 15.47 -12.20
C LEU A 237 2.43 16.65 -12.48
N PRO A 238 1.09 16.44 -12.55
CA PRO A 238 0.10 17.50 -12.67
C PRO A 238 -0.08 18.24 -11.33
N ILE A 239 0.99 18.90 -10.90
CA ILE A 239 1.04 19.76 -9.73
C ILE A 239 1.67 21.10 -10.13
N THR A 240 1.19 22.17 -9.53
CA THR A 240 1.71 23.52 -9.71
C THR A 240 1.81 24.15 -8.33
N TYR A 241 2.89 24.87 -8.09
CA TYR A 241 3.01 25.73 -6.92
C TYR A 241 2.93 27.18 -7.38
N ARG A 242 2.02 27.94 -6.80
CA ARG A 242 2.03 29.41 -6.90
C ARG A 242 2.70 29.93 -5.64
N PHE A 243 3.90 30.47 -5.79
CA PHE A 243 4.43 31.40 -4.79
C PHE A 243 3.41 32.53 -4.64
N LYS A 244 2.95 32.77 -3.40
CA LYS A 244 2.20 33.99 -3.11
C LYS A 244 3.15 35.16 -3.35
N ARG A 245 2.67 36.17 -4.06
CA ARG A 245 3.35 37.47 -4.18
C ARG A 245 3.21 38.21 -2.85
#